data_AF-H6VV60-F1
#
_entry.id   AF-H6VV60-F1
#
_cell.length_a   1.000
_cell.length_b   1.000
_cell.length_c   1.000
_cell.angle_alpha   90.00
_cell.angle_beta   90.00
_cell.angle_gamma   90.00
#
_symmetry.space_group_name_H-M   'P 1'
#
loop_
_entity.id
_entity.type
_entity.pdbx_description
1 polymer ?
#
loop_
_entity_poly.entity_id
_entity_poly.type
_entity_poly.pdbx_seq_one_letter_code
_entity_poly.pdbx_strand_id
1 'polypeptide(L)'
;ISMVLPSGLNLLRVDKDKAPLSEKFSPLTDGGILVHGGQLMYGMFSKKTVGASGGGVVHTIFNEYGPEAAVSFFNGAQRVVNYWLLHNGFSIGIGDTIPDKKTIERIEDAVRAGKAEVEEIVQSATENTLEALPGMNIRETFESKVSRALNNAREAAGSETEK
;
A
#
# COMPACT_ATOMS: atom_id res chain seq x y z
N ILE A 1 -9.40 -16.94 -14.01
CA ILE A 1 -8.80 -15.78 -14.74
C ILE A 1 -7.83 -16.23 -15.84
N SER A 2 -7.06 -17.31 -15.68
CA SER A 2 -6.07 -17.78 -16.68
C SER A 2 -6.56 -17.90 -18.12
N MET A 3 -7.85 -18.19 -18.36
CA MET A 3 -8.43 -18.27 -19.70
C MET A 3 -8.34 -16.98 -20.53
N VAL A 4 -8.10 -15.82 -19.90
CA VAL A 4 -7.90 -14.55 -20.62
C VAL A 4 -6.43 -14.29 -20.94
N LEU A 5 -5.50 -15.06 -20.38
CA LEU A 5 -4.07 -14.91 -20.63
C LEU A 5 -3.70 -15.62 -21.95
N PRO A 6 -2.81 -15.03 -22.76
CA PRO A 6 -2.27 -15.70 -23.94
C PRO A 6 -1.58 -17.03 -23.60
N SER A 7 -1.76 -18.04 -24.46
CA SER A 7 -1.06 -19.31 -24.34
C SER A 7 0.46 -19.10 -24.43
N GLY A 8 1.21 -19.73 -23.55
CA GLY A 8 2.68 -19.61 -23.53
C GLY A 8 3.19 -18.44 -22.68
N LEU A 9 2.31 -17.56 -22.16
CA LEU A 9 2.74 -16.43 -21.33
C LEU A 9 3.45 -16.93 -20.07
N ASN A 10 4.65 -16.41 -19.84
CA ASN A 10 5.44 -16.68 -18.63
C ASN A 10 5.70 -15.36 -17.90
N LEU A 11 5.37 -15.31 -16.61
CA LEU A 11 5.58 -14.14 -15.77
C LEU A 11 5.94 -14.60 -14.36
N LEU A 12 7.08 -14.16 -13.84
CA LEU A 12 7.48 -14.39 -12.45
C LEU A 12 7.73 -13.04 -11.79
N ARG A 13 7.05 -12.80 -10.67
CA ARG A 13 7.32 -11.68 -9.78
C ARG A 13 7.38 -12.18 -8.36
N VAL A 14 8.50 -11.93 -7.69
CA VAL A 14 8.71 -12.32 -6.30
C VAL A 14 8.59 -11.07 -5.43
N ASP A 15 7.87 -11.16 -4.30
CA ASP A 15 7.70 -10.02 -3.40
C ASP A 15 8.97 -9.69 -2.60
N LYS A 16 9.76 -10.71 -2.28
CA LYS A 16 11.01 -10.59 -1.51
C LYS A 16 12.15 -11.30 -2.25
N ASP A 17 13.03 -10.53 -2.89
CA ASP A 17 14.15 -11.07 -3.67
C ASP A 17 15.12 -11.93 -2.84
N LYS A 18 15.23 -11.68 -1.53
CA LYS A 18 16.10 -12.43 -0.60
C LYS A 18 15.40 -13.59 0.12
N ALA A 19 14.15 -13.88 -0.21
CA ALA A 19 13.43 -14.97 0.45
C ALA A 19 14.00 -16.35 0.08
N PRO A 20 13.87 -17.37 0.96
CA PRO A 20 14.20 -18.75 0.64
C PRO A 20 13.46 -19.25 -0.60
N LEU A 21 14.05 -20.19 -1.35
CA LEU A 21 13.43 -20.73 -2.57
C LEU A 21 12.01 -21.29 -2.33
N SER A 22 11.76 -21.86 -1.15
CA SER A 22 10.43 -22.34 -0.76
C SER A 22 9.40 -21.21 -0.71
N GLU A 23 9.75 -20.04 -0.15
CA GLU A 23 8.86 -18.88 -0.09
C GLU A 23 8.73 -18.18 -1.46
N LYS A 24 9.72 -18.35 -2.35
CA LYS A 24 9.66 -17.81 -3.72
C LYS A 24 8.67 -18.53 -4.62
N PHE A 25 8.64 -19.86 -4.58
CA PHE A 25 7.86 -20.68 -5.52
C PHE A 25 6.66 -21.40 -4.88
N SER A 26 6.53 -21.35 -3.55
CA SER A 26 5.40 -21.87 -2.79
C SER A 26 5.07 -20.94 -1.60
N PRO A 27 4.69 -19.67 -1.87
CA PRO A 27 4.40 -18.69 -0.82
C PRO A 27 3.13 -19.06 -0.02
N LEU A 28 3.23 -19.08 1.30
CA LEU A 28 2.08 -19.41 2.18
C LEU A 28 0.98 -18.33 2.18
N THR A 29 1.35 -17.08 1.88
CA THR A 29 0.44 -15.92 1.90
C THR A 29 0.04 -15.47 0.51
N ASP A 30 0.20 -16.33 -0.51
CA ASP A 30 -0.05 -16.02 -1.91
C ASP A 30 0.69 -14.74 -2.40
N GLY A 31 1.89 -14.53 -1.86
CA GLY A 31 2.75 -13.41 -2.19
C GLY A 31 3.44 -13.57 -3.56
N GLY A 32 3.68 -12.46 -4.24
CA GLY A 32 4.21 -12.46 -5.61
C GLY A 32 3.20 -12.95 -6.64
N ILE A 33 3.69 -13.35 -7.82
CA ILE A 33 2.89 -13.99 -8.86
C ILE A 33 3.73 -14.90 -9.75
N LEU A 34 3.17 -16.05 -10.14
CA LEU A 34 3.72 -16.92 -11.19
C LEU A 34 2.63 -17.26 -12.20
N VAL A 35 2.85 -16.84 -13.45
CA VAL A 35 2.14 -17.33 -14.62
C VAL A 35 3.10 -18.21 -15.41
N HIS A 36 2.68 -19.42 -15.76
CA HIS A 36 3.46 -20.34 -16.57
C HIS A 36 2.61 -20.90 -17.70
N GLY A 37 3.08 -20.76 -18.95
CA GLY A 37 2.38 -21.26 -20.12
C GLY A 37 0.98 -20.66 -20.33
N GLY A 38 0.70 -19.47 -19.80
CA GLY A 38 -0.64 -18.85 -19.82
C GLY A 38 -1.55 -19.28 -18.66
N GLN A 39 -1.04 -20.02 -17.66
CA GLN A 39 -1.78 -20.41 -16.47
C GLN A 39 -1.24 -19.71 -15.23
N LEU A 40 -2.12 -19.07 -14.45
CA LEU A 40 -1.78 -18.57 -13.12
C LEU A 40 -1.57 -19.75 -12.17
N MET A 41 -0.35 -19.91 -11.67
CA MET A 41 0.06 -20.98 -10.77
C MET A 41 -0.16 -20.60 -9.31
N TYR A 42 0.27 -19.39 -8.93
CA TYR A 42 0.00 -18.77 -7.63
C TYR A 42 0.10 -17.24 -7.74
N GLY A 43 -0.39 -16.56 -6.72
CA GLY A 43 -0.27 -15.13 -6.51
C GLY A 43 -1.51 -14.35 -6.88
N MET A 44 -1.63 -13.16 -6.29
CA MET A 44 -2.73 -12.24 -6.56
C MET A 44 -2.35 -11.17 -7.58
N PHE A 45 -3.24 -10.94 -8.56
CA PHE A 45 -3.09 -9.80 -9.45
C PHE A 45 -3.31 -8.49 -8.68
N SER A 46 -2.27 -7.66 -8.65
CA SER A 46 -2.29 -6.32 -8.05
C SER A 46 -1.93 -5.25 -9.06
N LYS A 47 -1.98 -3.97 -8.66
CA LYS A 47 -1.53 -2.84 -9.49
C LYS A 47 -0.10 -3.03 -10.03
N LYS A 48 0.79 -3.71 -9.28
CA LYS A 48 2.18 -4.00 -9.70
C LYS A 48 2.26 -5.04 -10.82
N THR A 49 1.19 -5.78 -11.08
CA THR A 49 1.15 -6.86 -12.06
C THR A 49 0.29 -6.48 -13.26
N VAL A 50 -0.91 -5.95 -13.04
CA VAL A 50 -1.85 -5.58 -14.14
C VAL A 50 -1.77 -4.10 -14.55
N GLY A 51 -1.12 -3.26 -13.76
CA GLY A 51 -1.00 -1.83 -14.02
C GLY A 51 0.12 -1.48 -15.00
N ALA A 52 0.38 -0.18 -15.14
CA ALA A 52 1.37 0.39 -16.08
C ALA A 52 2.84 0.22 -15.65
N SER A 53 3.14 -0.76 -14.80
CA SER A 53 4.51 -1.01 -14.32
C SER A 53 5.35 -1.78 -15.35
N GLY A 54 6.65 -1.45 -15.41
CA GLY A 54 7.64 -2.25 -16.13
C GLY A 54 7.62 -3.72 -15.67
N GLY A 55 7.71 -4.65 -16.62
CA GLY A 55 7.59 -6.10 -16.36
C GLY A 55 6.22 -6.55 -15.84
N GLY A 56 5.16 -5.76 -15.99
CA GLY A 56 3.79 -6.18 -15.72
C GLY A 56 3.21 -7.05 -16.85
N VAL A 57 2.09 -7.71 -16.59
CA VAL A 57 1.43 -8.63 -17.53
C VAL A 57 1.10 -7.96 -18.86
N VAL A 58 0.62 -6.72 -18.85
CA VAL A 58 0.28 -5.96 -20.06
C VAL A 58 1.54 -5.65 -20.87
N HIS A 59 2.61 -5.27 -20.18
CA HIS A 59 3.88 -4.95 -20.81
C HIS A 59 4.51 -6.19 -21.46
N THR A 60 4.49 -7.34 -20.76
CA THR A 60 4.97 -8.62 -21.30
C THR A 60 4.13 -9.07 -22.49
N ILE A 61 2.79 -9.04 -22.38
CA ILE A 61 1.90 -9.44 -23.47
C ILE A 61 2.13 -8.57 -24.71
N PHE A 62 2.22 -7.25 -24.54
CA PHE A 62 2.42 -6.33 -25.66
C PHE A 62 3.75 -6.59 -26.38
N ASN A 63 4.84 -6.79 -25.63
CA ASN A 63 6.16 -6.98 -26.21
C ASN A 63 6.35 -8.37 -26.85
N GLU A 64 5.79 -9.42 -26.25
CA GLU A 64 6.00 -10.80 -26.72
C GLU A 64 4.94 -11.26 -27.74
N TYR A 65 3.72 -10.74 -27.66
CA TYR A 65 2.56 -11.21 -28.46
C TYR A 65 1.93 -10.10 -29.31
N GLY A 66 2.40 -8.85 -29.16
CA GLY A 66 1.96 -7.72 -29.96
C GLY A 66 0.69 -7.01 -29.46
N PRO A 67 0.30 -5.92 -30.13
CA PRO A 67 -0.78 -5.03 -29.69
C PRO A 67 -2.16 -5.71 -29.71
N GLU A 68 -2.45 -6.56 -30.69
CA GLU A 68 -3.74 -7.24 -30.79
C GLU A 68 -3.99 -8.19 -29.62
N ALA A 69 -2.96 -8.95 -29.21
CA ALA A 69 -3.02 -9.82 -28.04
C ALA A 69 -3.24 -9.02 -26.74
N ALA A 70 -2.60 -7.85 -26.61
CA ALA A 70 -2.82 -6.96 -25.48
C ALA A 70 -4.26 -6.43 -25.43
N VAL A 71 -4.83 -6.01 -26.56
CA VAL A 71 -6.24 -5.58 -26.65
C VAL A 71 -7.19 -6.74 -26.32
N SER A 72 -6.92 -7.94 -26.83
CA SER A 72 -7.69 -9.14 -26.49
C SER A 72 -7.66 -9.44 -24.99
N PHE A 73 -6.49 -9.33 -24.35
CA PHE A 73 -6.35 -9.46 -22.91
C PHE A 73 -7.18 -8.41 -22.15
N PHE A 74 -7.11 -7.13 -22.54
CA PHE A 74 -7.92 -6.08 -21.91
C PHE A 74 -9.42 -6.39 -21.97
N ASN A 75 -9.92 -6.72 -23.16
CA ASN A 75 -11.34 -7.03 -23.38
C ASN A 75 -11.77 -8.27 -22.57
N GLY A 76 -10.96 -9.34 -22.60
CA GLY A 76 -11.22 -10.57 -21.86
C GLY A 76 -11.22 -10.36 -20.35
N ALA A 77 -10.16 -9.73 -19.82
CA ALA A 77 -10.02 -9.47 -18.39
C ALA A 77 -11.15 -8.59 -17.86
N GLN A 78 -11.45 -7.47 -18.52
CA GLN A 78 -12.53 -6.58 -18.12
C GLN A 78 -13.88 -7.28 -18.17
N ARG A 79 -14.17 -8.05 -19.23
CA ARG A 79 -15.45 -8.77 -19.35
C ARG A 79 -15.64 -9.79 -18.23
N VAL A 80 -14.63 -10.61 -17.95
CA VAL A 80 -14.70 -11.66 -16.92
C VAL A 80 -14.78 -11.03 -15.53
N VAL A 81 -13.93 -10.05 -15.23
CA VAL A 81 -13.89 -9.41 -13.90
C VAL A 81 -15.17 -8.60 -13.64
N ASN A 82 -15.65 -7.82 -14.61
CA ASN A 82 -16.88 -7.04 -14.45
C ASN A 82 -18.11 -7.95 -14.30
N TYR A 83 -18.17 -9.05 -15.04
CA TYR A 83 -19.25 -10.03 -14.88
C TYR A 83 -19.21 -10.70 -13.51
N TRP A 84 -18.03 -11.08 -13.02
CA TRP A 84 -17.88 -11.60 -11.67
C TRP A 84 -18.27 -10.56 -10.62
N LEU A 85 -17.80 -9.32 -10.77
CA LEU A 85 -18.07 -8.22 -9.84
C LEU A 85 -19.56 -7.87 -9.77
N LEU A 86 -20.28 -7.97 -10.89
CA LEU A 86 -21.73 -7.78 -10.93
C LEU A 86 -22.48 -8.77 -10.02
N HIS A 87 -22.00 -10.01 -9.90
CA HIS A 87 -22.62 -11.05 -9.09
C HIS A 87 -22.08 -11.09 -7.66
N ASN A 88 -20.80 -10.77 -7.46
CA ASN A 88 -20.18 -10.74 -6.14
C ASN A 88 -20.62 -9.50 -5.35
N GLY A 89 -20.71 -8.35 -6.04
CA GLY A 89 -20.87 -7.05 -5.42
C GLY A 89 -19.59 -6.55 -4.77
N PHE A 90 -19.48 -5.23 -4.68
CA PHE A 90 -18.49 -4.52 -3.86
C PHE A 90 -19.12 -3.21 -3.42
N SER A 91 -18.99 -2.88 -2.14
CA SER A 91 -19.57 -1.67 -1.57
C SER A 91 -18.66 -1.16 -0.45
N ILE A 92 -18.87 0.10 -0.08
CA ILE A 92 -18.25 0.74 1.07
C ILE A 92 -19.36 1.45 1.85
N GLY A 93 -19.34 1.31 3.17
CA GLY A 93 -20.31 1.91 4.08
C GLY A 93 -19.65 2.54 5.29
N ILE A 94 -20.47 3.14 6.15
CA ILE A 94 -19.99 3.75 7.40
C ILE A 94 -19.32 2.72 8.32
N GLY A 95 -19.73 1.45 8.25
CA GLY A 95 -19.11 0.35 9.01
C GLY A 95 -17.63 0.14 8.71
N ASP A 96 -17.20 0.43 7.48
CA ASP A 96 -15.79 0.30 7.07
C ASP A 96 -14.90 1.41 7.65
N THR A 97 -15.51 2.44 8.27
CA THR A 97 -14.81 3.59 8.87
C THR A 97 -14.80 3.57 10.40
N ILE A 98 -15.46 2.58 11.03
CA ILE A 98 -15.57 2.50 12.49
C ILE A 98 -14.61 1.41 13.00
N PRO A 99 -13.46 1.80 13.60
CA PRO A 99 -12.56 0.84 14.23
C PRO A 99 -13.13 0.28 15.54
N ASP A 100 -12.56 -0.84 16.01
CA ASP A 100 -12.94 -1.40 17.30
C ASP A 100 -12.47 -0.51 18.47
N LYS A 101 -13.07 -0.70 19.65
CA LYS A 101 -12.81 0.13 20.84
C LYS A 101 -11.34 0.14 21.25
N LYS A 102 -10.65 -0.99 21.16
CA LYS A 102 -9.24 -1.09 21.55
C LYS A 102 -8.36 -0.30 20.57
N THR A 103 -8.72 -0.30 19.29
CA THR A 103 -8.04 0.53 18.28
C THR A 103 -8.31 2.02 18.51
N ILE A 104 -9.53 2.41 18.90
CA ILE A 104 -9.83 3.80 19.30
C ILE A 104 -8.96 4.24 20.49
N GLU A 105 -8.87 3.41 21.54
CA GLU A 105 -8.03 3.71 22.72
C GLU A 105 -6.56 3.94 22.32
N ARG A 106 -6.01 3.08 21.44
CA ARG A 106 -4.64 3.23 20.93
C ARG A 106 -4.44 4.52 20.13
N ILE A 107 -5.42 4.91 19.31
CA ILE A 107 -5.41 6.18 18.57
C ILE A 107 -5.44 7.36 19.54
N GLU A 108 -6.31 7.32 20.56
CA GLU A 108 -6.41 8.38 21.57
C GLU A 108 -5.12 8.54 22.36
N ASP A 109 -4.47 7.42 22.72
CA ASP A 109 -3.19 7.44 23.42
C ASP A 109 -2.08 8.03 22.56
N ALA A 110 -2.02 7.70 21.26
CA ALA A 110 -1.07 8.30 20.32
C ALA A 110 -1.27 9.82 20.19
N VAL A 111 -2.53 10.27 20.11
CA VAL A 111 -2.87 11.71 20.07
C VAL A 111 -2.51 12.40 21.40
N ARG A 112 -2.76 11.74 22.53
CA ARG A 112 -2.42 12.29 23.86
C ARG A 112 -0.92 12.46 24.02
N ALA A 113 -0.12 11.49 23.57
CA ALA A 113 1.34 11.57 23.58
C ALA A 113 1.84 12.75 22.73
N GLY A 114 1.29 12.94 21.52
CA GLY A 114 1.65 14.08 20.68
C GLY A 114 1.28 15.44 21.29
N LYS A 115 0.13 15.52 21.97
CA LYS A 115 -0.27 16.73 22.71
C LYS A 115 0.69 17.03 23.87
N ALA A 116 1.11 16.01 24.62
CA ALA A 116 2.08 16.17 25.70
C ALA A 116 3.43 16.69 25.18
N GLU A 117 3.92 16.17 24.05
CA GLU A 117 5.16 16.65 23.41
C GLU A 117 5.04 18.13 22.99
N VAL A 118 3.89 18.53 22.43
CA VAL A 118 3.64 19.94 22.08
C VAL A 118 3.60 20.82 23.33
N GLU A 119 3.02 20.35 24.43
CA GLU A 119 2.97 21.09 25.69
C GLU A 119 4.37 21.33 26.28
N GLU A 120 5.25 20.33 26.22
CA GLU A 120 6.67 20.49 26.59
C GLU A 120 7.39 21.52 25.71
N ILE A 121 7.12 21.52 24.40
CA ILE A 121 7.70 22.51 23.47
C ILE A 121 7.19 23.92 23.80
N VAL A 122 5.89 24.08 24.08
CA VAL A 122 5.29 25.36 24.48
C VAL A 122 5.89 25.84 25.80
N GLN A 123 6.07 24.95 26.78
CA GLN A 123 6.70 25.29 28.04
C GLN A 123 8.14 25.77 27.83
N SER A 124 8.95 25.05 27.04
CA SER A 124 10.33 25.44 26.74
C SER A 124 10.43 26.80 26.03
N ALA A 125 9.47 27.08 25.13
CA ALA A 125 9.38 28.38 24.47
C ALA A 125 9.01 29.50 25.46
N THR A 126 8.07 29.23 26.37
CA THR A 126 7.60 30.20 27.38
C THR A 126 8.67 30.52 28.42
N GLU A 127 9.45 29.52 28.82
CA GLU A 127 10.56 29.65 29.76
C GLU A 127 11.84 30.21 29.11
N ASN A 128 11.82 30.53 27.81
CA ASN A 128 12.98 30.94 27.01
C ASN A 128 14.14 29.93 27.03
N THR A 129 13.84 28.65 27.23
CA THR A 129 14.82 27.54 27.21
C THR A 129 14.87 26.83 25.85
N LEU A 130 14.02 27.23 24.90
CA LEU A 130 14.00 26.69 23.55
C LEU A 130 15.22 27.17 22.74
N GLU A 131 16.12 26.25 22.39
CA GLU A 131 17.24 26.53 21.50
C GLU A 131 16.82 26.54 20.03
N ALA A 132 17.34 27.51 19.26
CA ALA A 132 17.15 27.60 17.82
C ALA A 132 17.91 26.50 17.08
N LEU A 133 17.25 25.89 16.10
CA LEU A 133 17.89 24.94 15.18
C LEU A 133 18.83 25.69 14.22
N PRO A 134 19.90 25.04 13.72
CA PRO A 134 20.81 25.67 12.77
C PRO A 134 20.08 26.22 11.54
N GLY A 135 20.26 27.51 11.26
CA GLY A 135 19.64 28.18 10.12
C GLY A 135 18.18 28.60 10.31
N MET A 136 17.63 28.51 11.54
CA MET A 136 16.28 28.93 11.88
C MET A 136 16.29 29.93 13.03
N ASN A 137 15.33 30.85 13.05
CA ASN A 137 15.05 31.66 14.23
C ASN A 137 14.23 30.84 15.27
N ILE A 138 14.03 31.41 16.47
CA ILE A 138 13.32 30.73 17.57
C ILE A 138 11.87 30.41 17.21
N ARG A 139 11.15 31.30 16.50
CA ARG A 139 9.77 31.07 16.07
C ARG A 139 9.70 29.97 15.01
N GLU A 140 10.59 29.99 14.04
CA GLU A 140 10.70 28.94 13.02
C GLU A 140 11.03 27.58 13.63
N THR A 141 11.91 27.58 14.64
CA THR A 141 12.27 26.37 15.38
C THR A 141 11.08 25.81 16.16
N PHE A 142 10.32 26.69 16.83
CA PHE A 142 9.08 26.31 17.53
C PHE A 142 8.09 25.66 16.56
N GLU A 143 7.76 26.33 15.45
CA GLU A 143 6.85 25.80 14.42
C GLU A 143 7.33 24.47 13.84
N SER A 144 8.63 24.34 13.58
CA SER A 144 9.24 23.11 13.07
C SER A 144 9.08 21.94 14.06
N LYS A 145 9.37 22.17 15.35
CA LYS A 145 9.24 21.12 16.38
C LYS A 145 7.79 20.73 16.62
N VAL A 146 6.87 21.69 16.71
CA VAL A 146 5.43 21.42 16.88
C VAL A 146 4.87 20.68 15.68
N SER A 147 5.20 21.11 14.46
CA SER A 147 4.76 20.43 13.22
C SER A 147 5.27 19.00 13.17
N ARG A 148 6.53 18.75 13.57
CA ARG A 148 7.08 17.39 13.65
C ARG A 148 6.33 16.53 14.66
N ALA A 149 6.10 17.02 15.88
CA ALA A 149 5.37 16.30 16.93
C ALA A 149 3.96 15.91 16.47
N LEU A 150 3.22 16.85 15.86
CA LEU A 150 1.87 16.60 15.35
C LEU A 150 1.85 15.63 14.16
N ASN A 151 2.81 15.72 13.25
CA ASN A 151 2.93 14.78 12.14
C ASN A 151 3.24 13.36 12.63
N ASN A 152 4.16 13.22 13.59
CA ASN A 152 4.47 11.93 14.21
C ASN A 152 3.24 11.33 14.90
N ALA A 153 2.49 12.15 15.65
CA ALA A 153 1.27 11.71 16.32
C ALA A 153 0.21 11.23 15.30
N ARG A 154 0.06 11.95 14.19
CA ARG A 154 -0.82 11.55 13.08
C ARG A 154 -0.38 10.23 12.44
N GLU A 155 0.91 10.06 12.17
CA GLU A 155 1.47 8.82 11.59
C GLU A 155 1.32 7.64 12.54
N ALA A 156 1.57 7.83 13.84
CA ALA A 156 1.37 6.82 14.86
C ALA A 156 -0.10 6.39 14.93
N ALA A 157 -1.03 7.34 15.04
CA ALA A 157 -2.46 7.06 15.02
C ALA A 157 -2.90 6.32 13.75
N GLY A 158 -2.40 6.74 12.59
CA GLY A 158 -2.65 6.05 11.32
C GLY A 158 -2.14 4.62 11.30
N SER A 159 -0.92 4.37 11.80
CA SER A 159 -0.34 3.02 11.88
C SER A 159 -1.10 2.11 12.84
N GLU A 160 -1.63 2.64 13.95
CA GLU A 160 -2.45 1.87 14.88
C GLU A 160 -3.82 1.52 14.27
N THR A 161 -4.32 2.35 13.33
CA THR A 161 -5.59 2.13 12.61
C THR A 161 -5.47 1.07 11.51
N GLU A 162 -4.31 0.98 10.84
CA GLU A 162 -4.09 0.05 9.72
C GLU A 162 -3.81 -1.40 10.17
N LYS A 163 -3.38 -1.60 11.42
CA LYS A 163 -3.02 -2.90 12.01
C LYS A 163 -4.22 -3.73 12.44
#